data_AF-A0A3B8LBV0-F1
#
_entry.id   AF-A0A3B8LBV0-F1
#
_cell.length_a   1.000
_cell.length_b   1.000
_cell.length_c   1.000
_cell.angle_alpha   90.00
_cell.angle_beta   90.00
_cell.angle_gamma   90.00
#
_symmetry.space_group_name_H-M   'P 1'
#
loop_
_entity.id
_entity.type
_entity.pdbx_description
1 polymer ?
#
loop_
_entity_poly.entity_id
_entity_poly.type
_entity_poly.pdbx_seq_one_letter_code
_entity_poly.pdbx_strand_id
1 'polypeptide(L)'
;MMLERSSLYMHTLSHLRPAQITGQLWMRARSLWRPWLRQQTSSAAHSERCHVTPGWFCPLLDTHQHSRIRHGYMTFINRTRHVQWPPIWQQSEAPMLWQYNQHYFDWLWSLEPEQAILVTEDWMDFAKRQPEHIAWDPYPTSLRLMNWCGVFLSMYNVQSTEKAFYEKLWLSIKEQADWLCYHLEYHLMGNHLLENAFALTLLGSLFRGEHGARWYRIGYTLLKRELSEQILTDGMHFERSPMYHLRVVYLSLLLAQ
;
A
#
# COMPACT_ATOMS: atom_id res chain seq x y z
N MET A 1 -13.60 32.71 20.26
CA MET A 1 -13.78 31.82 19.10
C MET A 1 -12.63 31.80 18.07
N MET A 2 -12.26 32.90 17.37
CA MET A 2 -11.10 32.88 16.42
C MET A 2 -9.73 32.80 17.12
N LEU A 3 -9.57 33.49 18.26
CA LEU A 3 -8.34 33.49 19.08
C LEU A 3 -8.07 32.13 19.76
N GLU A 4 -9.12 31.44 20.22
CA GLU A 4 -8.99 30.09 20.80
C GLU A 4 -8.59 29.06 19.74
N ARG A 5 -9.18 29.12 18.54
CA ARG A 5 -8.78 28.23 17.43
C ARG A 5 -7.34 28.47 17.00
N SER A 6 -6.89 29.71 16.93
CA SER A 6 -5.50 30.04 16.58
C SER A 6 -4.51 29.58 17.65
N SER A 7 -4.86 29.64 18.93
CA SER A 7 -4.04 29.06 20.01
C SER A 7 -3.89 27.54 19.88
N LEU A 8 -4.96 26.82 19.55
CA LEU A 8 -4.94 25.37 19.30
C LEU A 8 -4.08 25.00 18.07
N TYR A 9 -4.15 25.80 17.00
CA TYR A 9 -3.30 25.62 15.83
C TYR A 9 -1.82 25.88 16.16
N MET A 10 -1.50 26.95 16.90
CA MET A 10 -0.13 27.24 17.32
C MET A 10 0.44 26.14 18.22
N HIS A 11 -0.36 25.63 19.15
CA HIS A 11 0.04 24.53 20.01
C HIS A 11 0.29 23.25 19.21
N THR A 12 -0.57 22.94 18.23
CA THR A 12 -0.37 21.80 17.33
C THR A 12 0.89 21.98 16.49
N LEU A 13 1.10 23.15 15.87
CA LEU A 13 2.26 23.46 15.04
C LEU A 13 3.58 23.38 15.81
N SER A 14 3.58 23.75 17.10
CA SER A 14 4.79 23.70 17.94
C SER A 14 5.32 22.28 18.18
N HIS A 15 4.47 21.26 18.02
CA HIS A 15 4.84 19.85 18.16
C HIS A 15 5.06 19.14 16.82
N LEU A 16 4.75 19.80 15.68
CA LEU A 16 4.95 19.21 14.37
C LEU A 16 6.37 19.41 13.88
N ARG A 17 6.94 18.37 13.30
CA ARG A 17 8.24 18.46 12.64
C ARG A 17 8.12 19.28 11.35
N PRO A 18 9.20 19.95 10.89
CA PRO A 18 9.19 20.67 9.62
C PRO A 18 8.71 19.81 8.44
N ALA A 19 9.09 18.53 8.40
CA ALA A 19 8.64 17.57 7.40
C ALA A 19 7.12 17.32 7.41
N GLN A 20 6.48 17.39 8.59
CA GLN A 20 5.03 17.24 8.70
C GLN A 20 4.29 18.47 8.18
N ILE A 21 4.82 19.66 8.47
CA ILE A 21 4.26 20.92 8.02
C ILE A 21 4.37 21.03 6.50
N THR A 22 5.57 20.78 5.94
CA THR A 22 5.77 20.79 4.48
C THR A 22 4.95 19.68 3.82
N GLY A 23 4.86 18.50 4.42
CA GLY A 23 4.02 17.39 3.96
C GLY A 23 2.53 17.76 3.91
N GLN A 24 2.00 18.43 4.93
CA GLN A 24 0.60 18.88 4.94
C GLN A 24 0.34 19.97 3.89
N LEU A 25 1.27 20.92 3.73
CA LEU A 25 1.16 21.96 2.69
C LEU A 25 1.21 21.34 1.30
N TRP A 26 2.13 20.41 1.08
CA TRP A 26 2.24 19.65 -0.17
C TRP A 26 0.95 18.85 -0.43
N MET A 27 0.40 18.16 0.58
CA MET A 27 -0.85 17.41 0.47
C MET A 27 -2.07 18.28 0.12
N ARG A 28 -2.09 19.54 0.55
CA ARG A 28 -3.13 20.51 0.20
C ARG A 28 -2.92 21.10 -1.19
N ALA A 29 -1.67 21.32 -1.59
CA ALA A 29 -1.32 21.84 -2.92
C ALA A 29 -1.39 20.77 -4.03
N ARG A 30 -1.31 19.48 -3.69
CA ARG A 30 -1.19 18.36 -4.65
C ARG A 30 -2.34 18.25 -5.65
N SER A 31 -3.56 18.68 -5.31
CA SER A 31 -4.71 18.63 -6.22
C SER A 31 -4.43 19.42 -7.51
N LEU A 32 -3.58 20.44 -7.44
CA LEU A 32 -3.19 21.29 -8.57
C LEU A 32 -2.15 20.64 -9.51
N TRP A 33 -1.46 19.57 -9.07
CA TRP A 33 -0.31 18.98 -9.78
C TRP A 33 -0.55 17.53 -10.23
N ARG A 34 -1.71 16.94 -9.89
CA ARG A 34 -2.10 15.57 -10.24
C ARG A 34 -2.10 15.24 -11.74
N PRO A 35 -2.55 16.12 -12.66
CA PRO A 35 -2.53 15.82 -14.09
C PRO A 35 -1.11 15.63 -14.64
N TRP A 36 -0.15 16.39 -14.13
CA TRP A 36 1.25 16.33 -14.53
C TRP A 36 1.95 15.05 -14.03
N LEU A 37 1.67 14.64 -12.80
CA LEU A 37 2.20 13.39 -12.23
C LEU A 37 1.71 12.15 -13.00
N ARG A 38 0.46 12.14 -13.46
CA ARG A 38 -0.09 11.06 -14.30
C ARG A 38 0.59 10.96 -15.68
N GLN A 39 0.97 12.09 -16.26
CA GLN A 39 1.70 12.08 -17.53
C GLN A 39 3.10 11.45 -17.37
N GLN A 40 3.77 11.65 -16.23
CA GLN A 40 5.08 11.02 -15.98
C GLN A 40 5.00 9.50 -15.75
N THR A 41 3.91 8.98 -15.19
CA THR A 41 3.77 7.53 -14.92
C THR A 41 3.41 6.71 -16.16
N SER A 42 2.99 7.36 -17.25
CA SER A 42 2.40 6.74 -18.46
C SER A 42 3.42 6.13 -19.46
N SER A 43 4.72 6.12 -19.15
CA SER A 43 5.71 5.46 -20.00
C SER A 43 5.53 3.93 -19.99
N ALA A 44 5.35 3.33 -21.18
CA ALA A 44 5.22 1.89 -21.35
C ALA A 44 6.58 1.22 -21.16
N ALA A 45 6.73 0.44 -20.09
CA ALA A 45 7.87 -0.45 -19.92
C ALA A 45 7.48 -1.86 -20.35
N HIS A 46 8.28 -2.48 -21.22
CA HIS A 46 8.29 -3.93 -21.39
C HIS A 46 8.72 -4.59 -20.07
N SER A 47 8.17 -5.76 -19.77
CA SER A 47 8.35 -6.48 -18.51
C SER A 47 9.83 -6.72 -18.20
N GLU A 48 10.45 -5.85 -17.41
CA GLU A 48 11.79 -6.08 -16.88
C GLU A 48 11.66 -7.12 -15.77
N ARG A 49 11.97 -8.36 -16.15
CA ARG A 49 11.74 -9.60 -15.41
C ARG A 49 11.90 -9.44 -13.89
N CYS A 50 10.84 -9.81 -13.18
CA CYS A 50 10.84 -9.93 -11.73
C CYS A 50 11.63 -11.17 -11.29
N HIS A 51 12.44 -11.04 -10.22
CA HIS A 51 13.09 -12.19 -9.57
C HIS A 51 12.34 -12.50 -8.30
N VAL A 52 11.66 -13.64 -8.25
CA VAL A 52 11.00 -14.10 -7.03
C VAL A 52 11.41 -15.54 -6.76
N THR A 53 11.89 -15.78 -5.55
CA THR A 53 12.01 -17.11 -4.98
C THR A 53 10.62 -17.57 -4.52
N PRO A 54 10.12 -18.74 -4.99
CA PRO A 54 8.88 -19.31 -4.47
C PRO A 54 8.95 -19.46 -2.95
N GLY A 55 7.88 -19.09 -2.24
CA GLY A 55 7.77 -19.24 -0.78
C GLY A 55 8.37 -18.11 0.07
N TRP A 56 8.83 -17.01 -0.53
CA TRP A 56 9.32 -15.83 0.19
C TRP A 56 8.24 -15.13 1.04
N PHE A 57 6.97 -15.17 0.62
CA PHE A 57 5.91 -14.41 1.29
C PHE A 57 4.71 -15.29 1.62
N CYS A 58 4.43 -15.46 2.91
CA CYS A 58 3.14 -15.95 3.39
C CYS A 58 2.79 -15.22 4.70
N PRO A 59 1.78 -14.34 4.71
CA PRO A 59 1.33 -13.74 5.96
C PRO A 59 0.64 -14.80 6.82
N LEU A 60 0.50 -14.53 8.12
CA LEU A 60 -0.39 -15.33 8.96
C LEU A 60 -1.82 -15.20 8.43
N LEU A 61 -2.34 -16.28 7.85
CA LEU A 61 -3.65 -16.30 7.18
C LEU A 61 -4.77 -16.52 8.20
N ASP A 62 -5.81 -15.69 8.11
CA ASP A 62 -7.12 -16.02 8.67
C ASP A 62 -7.92 -16.80 7.62
N THR A 63 -7.79 -18.12 7.66
CA THR A 63 -8.44 -19.04 6.71
C THR A 63 -9.97 -19.06 6.83
N HIS A 64 -10.55 -18.46 7.88
CA HIS A 64 -12.00 -18.43 8.08
C HIS A 64 -12.75 -17.45 7.17
N GLN A 65 -12.04 -16.58 6.43
CA GLN A 65 -12.68 -15.56 5.59
C GLN A 65 -13.02 -16.02 4.17
N HIS A 66 -12.36 -17.05 3.62
CA HIS A 66 -12.51 -17.46 2.20
C HIS A 66 -13.97 -17.61 1.78
N SER A 67 -14.74 -18.45 2.48
CA SER A 67 -16.13 -18.75 2.12
C SER A 67 -17.01 -17.51 2.19
N ARG A 68 -16.82 -16.65 3.20
CA ARG A 68 -17.63 -15.44 3.39
C ARG A 68 -17.40 -14.43 2.27
N ILE A 69 -16.14 -14.24 1.88
CA ILE A 69 -15.74 -13.32 0.81
C ILE A 69 -16.46 -13.69 -0.50
N ARG A 70 -16.48 -14.97 -0.86
CA ARG A 70 -17.16 -15.46 -2.07
C ARG A 70 -18.67 -15.29 -2.06
N HIS A 71 -19.30 -15.33 -0.89
CA HIS A 71 -20.72 -15.01 -0.74
C HIS A 71 -20.98 -13.50 -0.64
N GLY A 72 -19.98 -12.68 -0.95
CA GLY A 72 -20.06 -11.23 -0.96
C GLY A 72 -20.01 -10.61 0.43
N TYR A 73 -19.44 -11.26 1.43
CA TYR A 73 -19.30 -10.71 2.78
C TYR A 73 -17.83 -10.53 3.17
N MET A 74 -17.47 -9.33 3.59
CA MET A 74 -16.14 -9.01 4.12
C MET A 74 -16.26 -8.54 5.56
N THR A 75 -15.31 -8.96 6.42
CA THR A 75 -15.24 -8.54 7.82
C THR A 75 -13.90 -7.90 8.10
N PHE A 76 -13.94 -6.60 8.37
CA PHE A 76 -12.78 -5.82 8.78
C PHE A 76 -13.10 -5.09 10.07
N ILE A 77 -12.12 -4.96 10.97
CA ILE A 77 -12.27 -4.24 12.25
C ILE A 77 -13.54 -4.61 13.02
N ASN A 78 -13.84 -5.92 13.10
CA ASN A 78 -15.05 -6.49 13.73
C ASN A 78 -16.39 -6.00 13.15
N ARG A 79 -16.40 -5.52 11.90
CA ARG A 79 -17.61 -5.09 11.18
C ARG A 79 -17.74 -5.85 9.87
N THR A 80 -18.81 -6.63 9.76
CA THR A 80 -19.16 -7.33 8.52
C THR A 80 -20.00 -6.43 7.63
N ARG A 81 -19.70 -6.40 6.33
CA ARG A 81 -20.56 -5.79 5.31
C ARG A 81 -20.78 -6.75 4.14
N HIS A 82 -21.95 -6.66 3.52
CA HIS A 82 -22.23 -7.30 2.24
C HIS A 82 -21.72 -6.38 1.12
N VAL A 83 -20.68 -6.81 0.42
CA VAL A 83 -20.00 -6.13 -0.67
C VAL A 83 -20.33 -6.71 -2.05
N GLN A 84 -21.10 -7.79 -2.15
CA GLN A 84 -21.30 -8.57 -3.40
C GLN A 84 -20.01 -9.26 -3.90
N TRP A 85 -20.11 -9.99 -5.02
CA TRP A 85 -18.98 -10.66 -5.65
C TRP A 85 -19.03 -10.53 -7.19
N PRO A 86 -18.05 -9.88 -7.85
CA PRO A 86 -16.91 -9.13 -7.28
C PRO A 86 -17.33 -8.02 -6.29
N PRO A 87 -16.44 -7.58 -5.38
CA PRO A 87 -16.78 -6.57 -4.38
C PRO A 87 -17.11 -5.20 -4.98
N ILE A 88 -18.16 -4.55 -4.49
CA ILE A 88 -18.38 -3.12 -4.67
C ILE A 88 -17.26 -2.37 -3.94
N TRP A 89 -16.35 -1.77 -4.71
CA TRP A 89 -15.17 -1.05 -4.20
C TRP A 89 -15.48 0.24 -3.46
N GLN A 90 -16.59 0.90 -3.80
CA GLN A 90 -16.99 2.13 -3.14
C GLN A 90 -18.01 1.84 -2.03
N GLN A 91 -17.55 1.92 -0.79
CA GLN A 91 -18.38 1.67 0.40
C GLN A 91 -18.60 2.97 1.17
N SER A 92 -19.36 3.90 0.56
CA SER A 92 -19.55 5.27 1.07
C SER A 92 -20.10 5.34 2.51
N GLU A 93 -20.86 4.34 2.94
CA GLU A 93 -21.41 4.24 4.30
C GLU A 93 -20.46 3.55 5.29
N ALA A 94 -19.32 3.04 4.84
CA ALA A 94 -18.33 2.41 5.71
C ALA A 94 -17.36 3.45 6.29
N PRO A 95 -16.90 3.28 7.54
CA PRO A 95 -15.81 4.09 8.07
C PRO A 95 -14.58 4.01 7.18
N MET A 96 -13.81 5.10 7.07
CA MET A 96 -12.61 5.17 6.23
C MET A 96 -11.65 3.99 6.47
N LEU A 97 -11.38 3.63 7.73
CA LEU A 97 -10.51 2.50 8.08
C LEU A 97 -11.05 1.16 7.56
N TRP A 98 -12.37 0.97 7.54
CA TRP A 98 -12.98 -0.23 6.98
C TRP A 98 -12.75 -0.28 5.46
N GLN A 99 -12.94 0.84 4.76
CA GLN A 99 -12.69 0.94 3.33
C GLN A 99 -11.21 0.73 2.99
N TYR A 100 -10.31 1.22 3.83
CA TYR A 100 -8.88 0.97 3.68
C TYR A 100 -8.56 -0.53 3.72
N ASN A 101 -9.12 -1.27 4.69
CA ASN A 101 -8.92 -2.72 4.79
C ASN A 101 -9.40 -3.46 3.52
N GLN A 102 -10.54 -3.06 2.96
CA GLN A 102 -10.98 -3.59 1.66
C GLN A 102 -9.92 -3.40 0.57
N HIS A 103 -9.25 -2.25 0.57
CA HIS A 103 -8.22 -1.89 -0.40
C HIS A 103 -6.79 -2.31 -0.03
N TYR A 104 -6.57 -3.03 1.09
CA TYR A 104 -5.27 -3.62 1.42
C TYR A 104 -4.99 -4.90 0.62
N PHE A 105 -6.04 -5.62 0.20
CA PHE A 105 -5.92 -6.89 -0.54
C PHE A 105 -5.16 -7.99 0.23
N ASP A 106 -5.03 -7.89 1.55
CA ASP A 106 -4.54 -8.98 2.41
C ASP A 106 -5.51 -10.19 2.42
N TRP A 107 -6.77 -9.97 2.07
CA TRP A 107 -7.74 -11.03 1.86
C TRP A 107 -7.52 -11.84 0.57
N LEU A 108 -6.68 -11.39 -0.37
CA LEU A 108 -6.35 -12.17 -1.58
C LEU A 108 -5.65 -13.47 -1.26
N TRP A 109 -4.85 -13.49 -0.20
CA TRP A 109 -4.12 -14.67 0.25
C TRP A 109 -5.02 -15.84 0.62
N SER A 110 -6.28 -15.55 0.91
CA SER A 110 -7.26 -16.58 1.21
C SER A 110 -7.93 -17.11 -0.04
N LEU A 111 -7.80 -16.53 -1.24
CA LEU A 111 -8.58 -16.90 -2.42
C LEU A 111 -7.89 -17.96 -3.29
N GLU A 112 -8.65 -18.55 -4.22
CA GLU A 112 -8.05 -19.33 -5.32
C GLU A 112 -7.51 -18.40 -6.42
N PRO A 113 -6.54 -18.85 -7.24
CA PRO A 113 -5.91 -18.02 -8.28
C PRO A 113 -6.91 -17.33 -9.22
N GLU A 114 -7.91 -18.05 -9.73
CA GLU A 114 -8.90 -17.52 -10.68
C GLU A 114 -9.73 -16.41 -10.06
N GLN A 115 -10.05 -16.55 -8.77
CA GLN A 115 -10.81 -15.56 -8.01
C GLN A 115 -9.97 -14.31 -7.74
N ALA A 116 -8.71 -14.50 -7.35
CA ALA A 116 -7.78 -13.41 -7.10
C ALA A 116 -7.51 -12.59 -8.37
N ILE A 117 -7.36 -13.25 -9.52
CA ILE A 117 -7.23 -12.60 -10.84
C ILE A 117 -8.48 -11.76 -11.13
N LEU A 118 -9.67 -12.37 -11.03
CA LEU A 118 -10.95 -11.72 -11.33
C LEU A 118 -11.17 -10.45 -10.51
N VAL A 119 -10.98 -10.49 -9.18
CA VAL A 119 -11.18 -9.30 -8.34
C VAL A 119 -10.09 -8.24 -8.56
N THR A 120 -8.88 -8.65 -8.94
CA THR A 120 -7.78 -7.73 -9.22
C THR A 120 -8.03 -6.99 -10.53
N GLU A 121 -8.49 -7.67 -11.58
CA GLU A 121 -8.90 -7.02 -12.82
C GLU A 121 -10.08 -6.06 -12.61
N ASP A 122 -11.11 -6.49 -11.90
CA ASP A 122 -12.27 -5.65 -11.58
C ASP A 122 -11.86 -4.39 -10.80
N TRP A 123 -10.95 -4.53 -9.83
CA TRP A 123 -10.38 -3.38 -9.11
C TRP A 123 -9.57 -2.46 -10.01
N MET A 124 -8.73 -3.00 -10.91
CA MET A 124 -7.94 -2.19 -11.85
C MET A 124 -8.85 -1.31 -12.72
N ASP A 125 -9.98 -1.84 -13.18
CA ASP A 125 -10.94 -1.08 -13.99
C ASP A 125 -11.74 -0.08 -13.16
N PHE A 126 -12.04 -0.38 -11.90
CA PHE A 126 -12.54 0.61 -10.94
C PHE A 126 -11.53 1.76 -10.72
N ALA A 127 -10.26 1.43 -10.43
CA ALA A 127 -9.23 2.40 -10.09
C ALA A 127 -8.94 3.39 -11.23
N LYS A 128 -9.00 2.92 -12.49
CA LYS A 128 -8.91 3.78 -13.69
C LYS A 128 -10.03 4.82 -13.76
N ARG A 129 -11.27 4.40 -13.44
CA ARG A 129 -12.46 5.26 -13.46
C ARG A 129 -12.53 6.20 -12.25
N GLN A 130 -11.87 5.86 -11.16
CA GLN A 130 -11.96 6.55 -9.87
C GLN A 130 -10.58 7.05 -9.38
N PRO A 131 -9.98 8.02 -10.09
CA PRO A 131 -8.61 8.49 -9.86
C PRO A 131 -8.39 9.25 -8.54
N GLU A 132 -9.48 9.70 -7.92
CA GLU A 132 -9.48 10.48 -6.68
C GLU A 132 -9.99 9.68 -5.48
N HIS A 133 -10.29 8.39 -5.68
CA HIS A 133 -10.78 7.52 -4.62
C HIS A 133 -9.71 7.27 -3.56
N ILE A 134 -10.14 7.06 -2.33
CA ILE A 134 -9.28 6.73 -1.19
C ILE A 134 -8.47 5.43 -1.39
N ALA A 135 -8.85 4.59 -2.36
CA ALA A 135 -8.08 3.41 -2.76
C ALA A 135 -6.67 3.79 -3.23
N TRP A 136 -6.53 5.01 -3.77
CA TRP A 136 -5.25 5.58 -4.17
C TRP A 136 -4.51 6.24 -3.02
N ASP A 137 -5.01 6.30 -1.79
CA ASP A 137 -4.20 6.86 -0.69
C ASP A 137 -2.91 6.04 -0.48
N PRO A 138 -1.81 6.66 -0.01
CA PRO A 138 -0.50 6.02 -0.02
C PRO A 138 -0.43 4.80 0.90
N TYR A 139 -1.10 4.86 2.05
CA TYR A 139 -1.20 3.72 2.97
C TYR A 139 -1.85 2.49 2.34
N PRO A 140 -3.12 2.53 1.87
CA PRO A 140 -3.73 1.37 1.22
C PRO A 140 -2.99 0.94 -0.05
N THR A 141 -2.40 1.88 -0.79
CA THR A 141 -1.57 1.56 -1.96
C THR A 141 -0.32 0.75 -1.59
N SER A 142 0.35 1.11 -0.50
CA SER A 142 1.53 0.39 -0.01
C SER A 142 1.20 -1.07 0.34
N LEU A 143 0.13 -1.26 1.13
CA LEU A 143 -0.31 -2.60 1.54
C LEU A 143 -0.77 -3.43 0.34
N ARG A 144 -1.55 -2.84 -0.58
CA ARG A 144 -2.02 -3.51 -1.79
C ARG A 144 -0.86 -3.97 -2.67
N LEU A 145 0.13 -3.11 -2.89
CA LEU A 145 1.31 -3.45 -3.70
C LEU A 145 2.07 -4.64 -3.12
N MET A 146 2.29 -4.66 -1.80
CA MET A 146 2.95 -5.78 -1.14
C MET A 146 2.13 -7.06 -1.23
N ASN A 147 0.82 -7.00 -0.99
CA ASN A 147 -0.06 -8.16 -1.07
C ASN A 147 -0.19 -8.71 -2.49
N TRP A 148 -0.38 -7.84 -3.50
CA TRP A 148 -0.42 -8.26 -4.89
C TRP A 148 0.89 -8.94 -5.31
N CYS A 149 2.04 -8.35 -4.98
CA CYS A 149 3.33 -8.96 -5.28
C CYS A 149 3.46 -10.31 -4.59
N GLY A 150 3.18 -10.40 -3.29
CA GLY A 150 3.30 -11.67 -2.58
C GLY A 150 2.38 -12.76 -3.16
N VAL A 151 1.10 -12.45 -3.40
CA VAL A 151 0.13 -13.43 -3.92
C VAL A 151 0.50 -13.87 -5.34
N PHE A 152 0.67 -12.92 -6.26
CA PHE A 152 0.82 -13.25 -7.68
C PHE A 152 2.23 -13.69 -8.06
N LEU A 153 3.26 -13.28 -7.32
CA LEU A 153 4.64 -13.66 -7.61
C LEU A 153 5.15 -14.80 -6.73
N SER A 154 4.78 -14.83 -5.45
CA SER A 154 5.30 -15.84 -4.52
C SER A 154 4.38 -17.05 -4.40
N MET A 155 3.10 -16.84 -4.11
CA MET A 155 2.15 -17.93 -3.84
C MET A 155 1.74 -18.68 -5.11
N TYR A 156 1.27 -17.95 -6.13
CA TYR A 156 0.75 -18.60 -7.33
C TYR A 156 1.83 -18.89 -8.37
N ASN A 157 2.94 -18.13 -8.37
CA ASN A 157 4.08 -18.28 -9.29
C ASN A 157 3.64 -18.70 -10.71
N VAL A 158 2.60 -18.05 -11.26
CA VAL A 158 1.87 -18.60 -12.40
C VAL A 158 2.71 -18.45 -13.64
N GLN A 159 3.42 -19.52 -13.97
CA GLN A 159 4.14 -19.64 -15.22
C GLN A 159 3.15 -20.05 -16.32
N SER A 160 2.93 -19.09 -17.24
CA SER A 160 2.60 -19.28 -18.66
C SER A 160 1.14 -19.24 -19.15
N THR A 161 0.09 -19.51 -18.37
CA THR A 161 -1.28 -19.52 -18.92
C THR A 161 -1.97 -18.15 -18.93
N GLU A 162 -1.61 -17.24 -18.02
CA GLU A 162 -2.31 -15.96 -17.82
C GLU A 162 -1.47 -14.73 -18.22
N LYS A 163 -0.72 -14.84 -19.33
CA LYS A 163 0.22 -13.79 -19.76
C LYS A 163 -0.44 -12.40 -19.87
N ALA A 164 -1.65 -12.33 -20.42
CA ALA A 164 -2.39 -11.07 -20.60
C ALA A 164 -2.74 -10.41 -19.26
N PHE A 165 -3.11 -11.20 -18.24
CA PHE A 165 -3.35 -10.67 -16.90
C PHE A 165 -2.08 -10.08 -16.30
N TYR A 166 -0.96 -10.81 -16.38
CA TYR A 166 0.31 -10.35 -15.80
C TYR A 166 0.82 -9.07 -16.48
N GLU A 167 0.64 -8.90 -17.79
CA GLU A 167 0.97 -7.64 -18.47
C GLU A 167 0.18 -6.45 -17.91
N LYS A 168 -1.14 -6.63 -17.68
CA LYS A 168 -1.98 -5.60 -17.03
C LYS A 168 -1.57 -5.36 -15.58
N LEU A 169 -1.29 -6.42 -14.83
CA LEU A 169 -0.86 -6.38 -13.44
C LEU A 169 0.43 -5.57 -13.29
N TRP A 170 1.43 -5.83 -14.14
CA TRP A 170 2.70 -5.10 -14.10
C TRP A 170 2.53 -3.62 -14.43
N LEU A 171 1.71 -3.29 -15.42
CA LEU A 171 1.41 -1.90 -15.73
C LEU A 171 0.74 -1.19 -14.54
N SER A 172 -0.21 -1.85 -13.88
CA SER A 172 -0.89 -1.31 -12.71
C SER A 172 0.04 -1.16 -11.50
N ILE A 173 0.89 -2.15 -11.22
CA ILE A 173 1.89 -2.08 -10.14
C ILE A 173 2.86 -0.93 -10.39
N LYS A 174 3.36 -0.79 -11.62
CA LYS A 174 4.23 0.32 -12.00
C LYS A 174 3.55 1.67 -11.77
N GLU A 175 2.31 1.85 -12.26
CA GLU A 175 1.57 3.09 -12.08
C GLU A 175 1.41 3.44 -10.60
N GLN A 176 1.03 2.46 -9.79
CA GLN A 176 0.85 2.63 -8.34
C GLN A 176 2.17 2.92 -7.60
N ALA A 177 3.26 2.23 -7.95
CA ALA A 177 4.58 2.43 -7.34
C ALA A 177 5.17 3.79 -7.72
N ASP A 178 5.09 4.16 -8.99
CA ASP A 178 5.51 5.48 -9.45
C ASP A 178 4.67 6.57 -8.78
N TRP A 179 3.35 6.38 -8.67
CA TRP A 179 2.46 7.29 -7.92
C TRP A 179 2.89 7.41 -6.45
N LEU A 180 3.17 6.29 -5.79
CA LEU A 180 3.57 6.25 -4.38
C LEU A 180 4.88 7.02 -4.13
N CYS A 181 5.85 6.94 -5.06
CA CYS A 181 7.10 7.68 -4.97
C CYS A 181 6.90 9.20 -4.87
N TYR A 182 5.83 9.73 -5.45
CA TYR A 182 5.48 11.15 -5.36
C TYR A 182 4.57 11.48 -4.18
N HIS A 183 3.98 10.50 -3.50
CA HIS A 183 2.92 10.70 -2.51
C HIS A 183 3.24 10.14 -1.11
N LEU A 184 4.51 9.99 -0.78
CA LEU A 184 4.97 9.54 0.54
C LEU A 184 4.33 10.34 1.69
N GLU A 185 3.88 9.64 2.74
CA GLU A 185 3.12 10.20 3.86
C GLU A 185 3.99 10.89 4.93
N TYR A 186 4.88 11.79 4.50
CA TYR A 186 5.74 12.59 5.41
C TYR A 186 4.94 13.38 6.47
N HIS A 187 3.67 13.66 6.18
CA HIS A 187 2.77 14.38 7.09
C HIS A 187 2.21 13.53 8.22
N LEU A 188 2.05 12.22 8.02
CA LEU A 188 1.60 11.28 9.06
C LEU A 188 2.79 10.70 9.83
N MET A 189 3.96 10.57 9.20
CA MET A 189 5.15 9.92 9.75
C MET A 189 4.84 8.51 10.28
N GLY A 190 5.63 8.01 11.24
CA GLY A 190 5.33 6.80 11.99
C GLY A 190 5.14 5.58 11.09
N ASN A 191 4.17 4.75 11.47
CA ASN A 191 3.83 3.53 10.73
C ASN A 191 3.43 3.80 9.27
N HIS A 192 2.74 4.91 8.95
CA HIS A 192 2.32 5.20 7.57
C HIS A 192 3.52 5.37 6.62
N LEU A 193 4.46 6.24 7.01
CA LEU A 193 5.64 6.50 6.19
C LEU A 193 6.56 5.27 6.10
N LEU A 194 6.64 4.50 7.20
CA LEU A 194 7.40 3.27 7.25
C LEU A 194 6.83 2.19 6.31
N GLU A 195 5.50 2.06 6.21
CA GLU A 195 4.84 1.16 5.26
C GLU A 195 5.08 1.57 3.80
N ASN A 196 5.08 2.87 3.51
CA ASN A 196 5.47 3.35 2.17
C ASN A 196 6.92 2.95 1.85
N ALA A 197 7.83 3.06 2.82
CA ALA A 197 9.22 2.68 2.67
C ALA A 197 9.38 1.18 2.40
N PHE A 198 8.74 0.34 3.20
CA PHE A 198 8.73 -1.12 3.03
C PHE A 198 8.21 -1.53 1.66
N ALA A 199 7.08 -0.96 1.23
CA ALA A 199 6.50 -1.27 -0.07
C ALA A 199 7.45 -0.93 -1.22
N LEU A 200 8.06 0.27 -1.22
CA LEU A 200 8.99 0.68 -2.27
C LEU A 200 10.30 -0.12 -2.26
N THR A 201 10.83 -0.48 -1.08
CA THR A 201 12.00 -1.35 -0.99
C THR A 201 11.70 -2.74 -1.53
N LEU A 202 10.55 -3.32 -1.15
CA LEU A 202 10.12 -4.63 -1.63
C LEU A 202 9.97 -4.63 -3.16
N LEU A 203 9.20 -3.68 -3.70
CA LEU A 203 9.02 -3.52 -5.15
C LEU A 203 10.37 -3.30 -5.86
N GLY A 204 11.23 -2.45 -5.30
CA GLY A 204 12.53 -2.19 -5.89
C GLY A 204 13.48 -3.40 -5.90
N SER A 205 13.30 -4.34 -4.96
CA SER A 205 14.05 -5.60 -4.94
C SER A 205 13.48 -6.64 -5.91
N LEU A 206 12.16 -6.60 -6.14
CA LEU A 206 11.44 -7.49 -7.03
C LEU A 206 11.62 -7.13 -8.50
N PHE A 207 11.58 -5.83 -8.84
CA PHE A 207 11.57 -5.34 -10.21
C PHE A 207 12.96 -4.87 -10.66
N ARG A 208 13.29 -5.07 -11.93
CA ARG A 208 14.58 -4.68 -12.52
C ARG A 208 14.51 -3.31 -13.22
N GLY A 209 15.68 -2.90 -13.73
CA GLY A 209 15.92 -1.69 -14.50
C GLY A 209 15.68 -0.38 -13.74
N GLU A 210 15.46 0.70 -14.47
CA GLU A 210 15.50 2.06 -13.91
C GLU A 210 14.37 2.29 -12.89
N HIS A 211 13.18 1.76 -13.17
CA HIS A 211 12.04 1.86 -12.27
C HIS A 211 12.31 1.13 -10.95
N GLY A 212 12.71 -0.15 -11.01
CA GLY A 212 13.05 -0.93 -9.82
C GLY A 212 14.16 -0.29 -8.99
N ALA A 213 15.25 0.15 -9.64
CA ALA A 213 16.36 0.83 -8.99
C ALA A 213 15.93 2.15 -8.31
N ARG A 214 15.04 2.92 -8.95
CA ARG A 214 14.48 4.15 -8.39
C ARG A 214 13.63 3.86 -7.15
N TRP A 215 12.71 2.91 -7.23
CA TRP A 215 11.86 2.52 -6.11
C TRP A 215 12.69 2.02 -4.94
N TYR A 216 13.66 1.14 -5.19
CA TYR A 216 14.58 0.63 -4.17
C TYR A 216 15.34 1.77 -3.48
N ARG A 217 15.94 2.68 -4.25
CA ARG A 217 16.69 3.80 -3.69
C ARG A 217 15.84 4.68 -2.80
N ILE A 218 14.62 5.02 -3.22
CA ILE A 218 13.69 5.84 -2.44
C ILE A 218 13.28 5.08 -1.17
N GLY A 219 12.77 3.86 -1.32
CA GLY A 219 12.30 3.02 -0.21
C GLY A 219 13.38 2.74 0.81
N TYR A 220 14.55 2.27 0.38
CA TYR A 220 15.66 1.89 1.26
C TYR A 220 16.23 3.09 2.03
N THR A 221 16.36 4.25 1.37
CA THR A 221 16.82 5.48 2.04
C THR A 221 15.83 5.89 3.14
N LEU A 222 14.54 5.83 2.83
CA LEU A 222 13.49 6.15 3.79
C LEU A 222 13.45 5.13 4.93
N LEU A 223 13.52 3.83 4.61
CA LEU A 223 13.48 2.74 5.57
C LEU A 223 14.63 2.84 6.58
N LYS A 224 15.86 3.10 6.12
CA LYS A 224 17.02 3.29 7.01
C LYS A 224 16.79 4.44 7.98
N ARG A 225 16.25 5.55 7.49
CA ARG A 225 15.93 6.72 8.33
C ARG A 225 14.84 6.40 9.34
N GLU A 226 13.71 5.88 8.88
CA GLU A 226 12.54 5.63 9.74
C GLU A 226 12.82 4.53 10.77
N LEU A 227 13.51 3.44 10.42
CA LEU A 227 13.88 2.40 11.39
C LEU A 227 14.82 2.95 12.47
N SER A 228 15.81 3.77 12.10
CA SER A 228 16.72 4.39 13.08
C SER A 228 16.01 5.34 14.05
N GLU A 229 14.89 5.91 13.62
CA GLU A 229 14.11 6.84 14.42
C GLU A 229 13.05 6.14 15.28
N GLN A 230 12.40 5.14 14.70
CA GLN A 230 11.20 4.51 15.27
C GLN A 230 11.52 3.29 16.14
N ILE A 231 12.72 2.72 16.04
CA ILE A 231 13.18 1.64 16.92
C ILE A 231 14.07 2.22 18.01
N LEU A 232 13.62 2.08 19.26
CA LEU A 232 14.32 2.56 20.45
C LEU A 232 15.57 1.71 20.73
N THR A 233 16.43 2.18 21.64
CA THR A 233 17.68 1.48 22.00
C THR A 233 17.46 0.12 22.66
N ASP A 234 16.25 -0.13 23.19
CA ASP A 234 15.83 -1.43 23.72
C ASP A 234 15.19 -2.35 22.66
N GLY A 235 15.12 -1.90 21.41
CA GLY A 235 14.51 -2.62 20.28
C GLY A 235 13.00 -2.43 20.14
N MET A 236 12.34 -1.73 21.07
CA MET A 236 10.89 -1.51 20.99
C MET A 236 10.55 -0.43 19.95
N HIS A 237 9.40 -0.58 19.29
CA HIS A 237 8.87 0.48 18.43
C HIS A 237 8.37 1.66 19.28
N PHE A 238 8.65 2.89 18.87
CA PHE A 238 8.42 4.11 19.67
C PHE A 238 6.95 4.35 20.03
N GLU A 239 5.99 3.80 19.27
CA GLU A 239 4.56 3.88 19.59
C GLU A 239 4.17 2.98 20.78
N ARG A 240 5.08 2.11 21.26
CA ARG A 240 4.89 1.22 22.41
C ARG A 240 3.61 0.36 22.32
N SER A 241 3.22 0.03 21.10
CA SER A 241 2.08 -0.83 20.78
C SER A 241 2.60 -2.18 20.30
N PRO A 242 2.21 -3.30 20.92
CA PRO A 242 2.57 -4.63 20.44
C PRO A 242 2.18 -4.87 18.98
N MET A 243 1.04 -4.32 18.55
CA MET A 243 0.57 -4.46 17.17
C MET A 243 1.50 -3.78 16.17
N TYR A 244 1.88 -2.52 16.42
CA TYR A 244 2.80 -1.80 15.53
C TYR A 244 4.20 -2.38 15.59
N HIS A 245 4.67 -2.79 16.76
CA HIS A 245 5.96 -3.46 16.88
C HIS A 245 6.01 -4.76 16.05
N LEU A 246 5.02 -5.64 16.20
CA LEU A 246 4.92 -6.85 15.39
C LEU A 246 4.84 -6.56 13.90
N ARG A 247 4.13 -5.50 13.50
CA ARG A 247 4.05 -5.07 12.10
C ARG A 247 5.43 -4.70 11.54
N VAL A 248 6.22 -3.91 12.27
CA VAL A 248 7.57 -3.54 11.83
C VAL A 248 8.50 -4.74 11.79
N VAL A 249 8.44 -5.63 12.78
CA VAL A 249 9.23 -6.87 12.80
C VAL A 249 8.89 -7.76 11.61
N TYR A 250 7.60 -7.97 11.35
CA TYR A 250 7.12 -8.77 10.22
C TYR A 250 7.66 -8.25 8.88
N LEU A 251 7.52 -6.95 8.62
CA LEU A 251 8.00 -6.35 7.38
C LEU A 251 9.53 -6.32 7.27
N SER A 252 10.23 -6.19 8.40
CA SER A 252 11.69 -6.28 8.46
C SER A 252 12.18 -7.68 8.08
N LEU A 253 11.54 -8.72 8.64
CA LEU A 253 11.83 -10.12 8.31
C LEU A 253 11.51 -10.45 6.85
N LEU A 254 10.49 -9.81 6.28
CA LEU A 254 10.18 -9.96 4.87
C LEU A 254 11.33 -9.46 3.99
N LEU A 255 11.92 -8.30 4.29
CA LEU A 255 13.01 -7.74 3.47
C LEU A 255 14.39 -8.38 3.71
N ALA A 256 14.56 -9.15 4.79
CA ALA A 256 15.84 -9.74 5.17
C ALA A 256 16.14 -11.11 4.52
N GLN A 257 15.19 -11.67 3.78
CA GLN A 257 15.29 -12.96 3.08
C GLN A 257 15.82 -12.80 1.66
#